data_AF-A0A7L9U802-F1
#
_entry.id   AF-A0A7L9U802-F1
#
_cell.length_a   1.000
_cell.length_b   1.000
_cell.length_c   1.000
_cell.angle_alpha   90.00
_cell.angle_beta   90.00
_cell.angle_gamma   90.00
#
_symmetry.space_group_name_H-M   'P 1'
#
loop_
_entity.id
_entity.type
_entity.pdbx_description
1 polymer ?
#
loop_
_entity_poly.entity_id
_entity_poly.type
_entity_poly.pdbx_seq_one_letter_code
_entity_poly.pdbx_strand_id
1 'polypeptide(L)'
;MNKHLKYVAALCLAALLCGPAAAQDTLRPAEARIVVVNVERLLVDSKRARAATAKIEAEFTPRRERIAAQLRQLRALSDKLAQDAPQLDDREKLVRSRAVGELERNIRRAQAQISDDFAERTASERAAIAKCIVEIVTRLPAQLGVDVVLTRTIWHRPQIDVTDKVEAMLDR
;
A
#
# COMPACT_ATOMS: atom_id res chain seq x y z
N MET A 1 -63.88 22.64 -60.03
CA MET A 1 -63.93 21.68 -58.89
C MET A 1 -62.57 21.37 -58.24
N ASN A 2 -61.49 22.14 -58.47
CA ASN A 2 -60.13 21.71 -58.06
C ASN A 2 -59.50 22.52 -56.91
N LYS A 3 -60.24 23.44 -56.27
CA LYS A 3 -59.70 24.26 -55.17
C LYS A 3 -59.74 23.51 -53.83
N HIS A 4 -60.80 22.75 -53.55
CA HIS A 4 -60.92 21.97 -52.30
C HIS A 4 -59.94 20.79 -52.22
N LEU A 5 -59.58 20.18 -53.35
CA LEU A 5 -58.60 19.09 -53.39
C LEU A 5 -57.18 19.54 -53.00
N LYS A 6 -56.83 20.80 -53.28
CA LYS A 6 -55.53 21.39 -52.90
C LYS A 6 -55.45 21.68 -51.40
N TYR A 7 -56.55 22.07 -50.77
CA TYR A 7 -56.59 22.35 -49.34
C TYR A 7 -56.58 21.07 -48.49
N VAL A 8 -57.19 19.98 -48.97
CA VAL A 8 -57.13 18.67 -48.29
C VAL A 8 -55.72 18.08 -48.34
N ALA A 9 -55.01 18.21 -49.48
CA ALA A 9 -53.62 17.76 -49.58
C ALA A 9 -52.66 18.59 -48.70
N ALA A 10 -52.91 19.90 -48.55
CA ALA A 10 -52.11 20.77 -47.68
C ALA A 10 -52.36 20.51 -46.18
N LEU A 11 -53.58 20.12 -45.80
CA LEU A 11 -53.92 19.79 -44.41
C LEU A 11 -53.30 18.44 -43.98
N CYS A 12 -53.22 17.46 -44.88
CA CYS A 12 -52.53 16.20 -44.61
C CYS A 12 -51.00 16.34 -44.54
N LEU A 13 -50.39 17.28 -45.28
CA LEU A 13 -48.94 17.50 -45.23
C LEU A 13 -48.50 18.26 -43.97
N ALA A 14 -49.37 19.08 -43.38
CA ALA A 14 -49.11 19.74 -42.09
C ALA A 14 -49.23 18.80 -40.87
N ALA A 15 -50.01 17.72 -40.99
CA ALA A 15 -50.15 16.71 -39.93
C ALA A 15 -48.98 15.72 -39.85
N LEU A 16 -48.14 15.61 -40.90
CA LEU A 16 -46.95 14.74 -40.91
C LEU A 16 -45.68 15.40 -40.35
N LEU A 17 -45.71 16.70 -40.03
CA LEU A 17 -44.58 17.41 -39.42
C LEU A 17 -44.64 17.48 -37.89
N CYS A 18 -45.72 16.97 -37.30
CA CYS A 18 -45.86 16.79 -35.85
C CYS A 18 -45.62 15.32 -35.49
N GLY A 19 -44.41 14.83 -35.77
CA GLY A 19 -43.94 13.57 -35.20
C GLY A 19 -43.96 13.65 -33.67
N PRO A 20 -44.19 12.55 -32.94
CA PRO A 20 -44.27 12.59 -31.48
C PRO A 20 -42.94 13.10 -30.89
N ALA A 21 -42.93 14.37 -30.49
CA ALA A 21 -41.84 15.00 -29.74
C ALA A 21 -41.73 14.49 -28.29
N ALA A 22 -42.47 13.43 -27.94
CA ALA A 22 -42.60 12.91 -26.59
C ALA A 22 -41.71 11.68 -26.28
N ALA A 23 -40.79 11.30 -27.17
CA ALA A 23 -39.87 10.18 -26.95
C ALA A 23 -38.39 10.57 -27.10
N GLN A 24 -38.05 11.83 -26.85
CA GLN A 24 -36.69 12.20 -26.48
C GLN A 24 -36.55 12.05 -24.96
N ASP A 25 -36.80 10.83 -24.46
CA ASP A 25 -36.28 10.48 -23.14
C ASP A 25 -34.77 10.41 -23.35
N THR A 26 -34.15 11.54 -23.05
CA THR A 26 -32.73 11.78 -23.21
C THR A 26 -31.98 10.60 -22.61
N LEU A 27 -31.15 9.96 -23.43
CA LEU A 27 -29.99 9.20 -23.00
C LEU A 27 -29.09 10.12 -22.15
N ARG A 28 -29.53 10.49 -20.95
CA ARG A 28 -28.63 10.92 -19.89
C ARG A 28 -27.86 9.65 -19.54
N PRO A 29 -26.53 9.61 -19.72
CA PRO A 29 -25.75 8.56 -19.12
C PRO A 29 -26.15 8.50 -17.65
N ALA A 30 -26.47 7.31 -17.14
CA ALA A 30 -26.64 7.14 -15.70
C ALA A 30 -25.42 7.77 -15.03
N GLU A 31 -25.63 8.74 -14.13
CA GLU A 31 -24.53 9.39 -13.42
C GLU A 31 -23.84 8.33 -12.57
N ALA A 32 -22.73 7.79 -13.08
CA ALA A 32 -21.99 6.74 -12.41
C ALA A 32 -21.50 7.26 -11.05
N ARG A 33 -21.81 6.52 -9.99
CA ARG A 33 -21.42 6.86 -8.63
C ARG A 33 -20.03 6.29 -8.38
N ILE A 34 -19.04 7.16 -8.40
CA ILE A 34 -17.62 6.82 -8.27
C ILE A 34 -17.14 7.24 -6.88
N VAL A 35 -16.43 6.35 -6.21
CA VAL A 35 -15.71 6.66 -4.97
C VAL A 35 -14.23 6.31 -5.10
N VAL A 36 -13.41 6.95 -4.27
CA VAL A 36 -11.97 6.79 -4.25
C VAL A 36 -11.52 6.26 -2.90
N VAL A 37 -10.55 5.35 -2.92
CA VAL A 37 -9.91 4.80 -1.72
C VAL A 37 -8.40 4.88 -1.88
N ASN A 38 -7.72 5.55 -0.96
CA ASN A 38 -6.27 5.57 -0.92
C ASN A 38 -5.74 4.34 -0.16
N VAL A 39 -5.43 3.28 -0.92
CA VAL A 39 -4.91 2.03 -0.36
C VAL A 39 -3.53 2.19 0.27
N GLU A 40 -2.67 3.05 -0.30
CA GLU A 40 -1.32 3.28 0.21
C GLU A 40 -1.35 3.92 1.60
N ARG A 41 -2.24 4.90 1.81
CA ARG A 41 -2.49 5.49 3.12
C ARG A 41 -2.97 4.43 4.12
N LEU A 42 -3.92 3.57 3.74
CA LEU A 42 -4.43 2.53 4.64
C LEU A 42 -3.35 1.51 5.06
N LEU A 43 -2.42 1.20 4.17
CA LEU A 43 -1.32 0.26 4.45
C LEU A 43 -0.24 0.83 5.39
N VAL A 44 -0.22 2.14 5.62
CA VAL A 44 0.80 2.82 6.43
C VAL A 44 0.16 3.43 7.69
N ASP A 45 -0.94 4.13 7.52
CA ASP A 45 -1.55 4.99 8.54
C ASP A 45 -2.74 4.35 9.25
N SER A 46 -3.22 3.16 8.87
CA SER A 46 -4.27 2.51 9.67
C SER A 46 -3.74 2.13 11.06
N LYS A 47 -4.62 2.07 12.06
CA LYS A 47 -4.23 1.61 13.41
C LYS A 47 -3.67 0.19 13.35
N ARG A 48 -4.27 -0.68 12.53
CA ARG A 48 -3.76 -2.03 12.28
C ARG A 48 -2.35 -2.04 11.71
N ALA A 49 -2.06 -1.23 10.69
CA ALA A 49 -0.72 -1.12 10.10
C ALA A 49 0.31 -0.62 11.13
N ARG A 50 0.03 0.48 11.82
CA ARG A 50 0.93 1.03 12.85
C ARG A 50 1.21 0.04 13.98
N ALA A 51 0.18 -0.65 14.46
CA ALA A 51 0.33 -1.67 15.51
C ALA A 51 1.21 -2.84 15.04
N ALA A 52 1.02 -3.27 13.79
CA ALA A 52 1.80 -4.33 13.19
C ALA A 52 3.28 -3.94 13.04
N THR A 53 3.57 -2.73 12.53
CA THR A 53 4.94 -2.19 12.45
C THR A 53 5.59 -2.11 13.83
N ALA A 54 4.88 -1.57 14.83
CA ALA A 54 5.42 -1.47 16.20
C ALA A 54 5.74 -2.85 16.79
N LYS A 55 4.89 -3.85 16.52
CA LYS A 55 5.13 -5.23 16.96
C LYS A 55 6.36 -5.84 16.28
N ILE A 56 6.51 -5.68 14.97
CA ILE A 56 7.67 -6.17 14.22
C ILE A 56 8.96 -5.50 14.73
N GLU A 57 8.98 -4.18 14.94
CA GLU A 57 10.15 -3.50 15.51
C GLU A 57 10.51 -4.03 16.90
N ALA A 58 9.51 -4.29 17.76
CA ALA A 58 9.74 -4.89 19.07
C ALA A 58 10.31 -6.33 18.97
N GLU A 59 9.81 -7.16 18.03
CA GLU A 59 10.33 -8.51 17.77
C GLU A 59 11.82 -8.50 17.37
N PHE A 60 12.27 -7.46 16.66
CA PHE A 60 13.63 -7.38 16.11
C PHE A 60 14.63 -6.59 16.98
N THR A 61 14.14 -5.80 17.93
CA THR A 61 14.98 -4.97 18.83
C THR A 61 16.07 -5.80 19.54
N PRO A 62 15.77 -6.94 20.20
CA PRO A 62 16.81 -7.70 20.91
C PRO A 62 17.91 -8.24 19.99
N ARG A 63 17.55 -8.60 18.76
CA ARG A 63 18.53 -9.08 17.75
C ARG A 63 19.44 -7.94 17.29
N ARG A 64 18.89 -6.74 17.07
CA ARG A 64 19.67 -5.53 16.73
C ARG A 64 20.64 -5.17 17.87
N GLU A 65 20.18 -5.22 19.12
CA GLU A 65 21.01 -4.96 20.29
C GLU A 65 22.16 -5.96 20.44
N ARG A 66 21.90 -7.25 20.16
CA ARG A 66 22.94 -8.28 20.15
C ARG A 66 24.03 -8.00 19.11
N ILE A 67 23.64 -7.63 17.89
CA ILE A 67 24.59 -7.23 16.83
C ILE A 67 25.39 -5.99 17.26
N ALA A 68 24.74 -5.00 17.87
CA ALA A 68 25.41 -3.81 18.39
C ALA A 68 26.42 -4.15 19.50
N ALA A 69 26.10 -5.10 20.38
CA ALA A 69 27.03 -5.59 21.40
C ALA A 69 28.23 -6.30 20.77
N GLN A 70 28.02 -7.14 19.75
CA GLN A 70 29.11 -7.79 19.02
C GLN A 70 30.01 -6.79 18.30
N LEU A 71 29.45 -5.72 17.72
CA LEU A 71 30.22 -4.63 17.12
C LEU A 71 31.10 -3.90 18.15
N ARG A 72 30.60 -3.67 19.37
CA ARG A 72 31.41 -3.09 20.45
C ARG A 72 32.54 -4.04 20.87
N GLN A 73 32.24 -5.34 20.98
CA GLN A 73 33.25 -6.36 21.28
C GLN A 73 34.32 -6.45 20.19
N LEU A 74 33.92 -6.39 18.91
CA LEU A 74 34.84 -6.38 17.79
C LEU A 74 35.82 -5.21 17.88
N ARG A 75 35.32 -3.99 18.10
CA ARG A 75 36.17 -2.80 18.28
C ARG A 75 37.15 -2.99 19.43
N ALA A 76 36.67 -3.42 20.60
CA ALA A 76 37.52 -3.66 21.76
C ALA A 76 38.61 -4.72 21.51
N LEU A 77 38.31 -5.79 20.77
CA LEU A 77 39.30 -6.82 20.41
C LEU A 77 40.32 -6.30 19.39
N SER A 78 39.88 -5.53 18.40
CA SER A 78 40.76 -4.91 17.41
C SER A 78 41.70 -3.89 18.06
N ASP A 79 41.18 -3.04 18.95
CA ASP A 79 41.98 -2.05 19.67
C ASP A 79 43.02 -2.72 20.57
N LYS A 80 42.62 -3.77 21.31
CA LYS A 80 43.56 -4.57 22.12
C LYS A 80 44.62 -5.26 21.28
N LEU A 81 44.26 -5.82 20.13
CA LEU A 81 45.22 -6.44 19.23
C LEU A 81 46.24 -5.41 18.72
N ALA A 82 45.80 -4.21 18.36
CA ALA A 82 46.69 -3.13 17.91
C ALA A 82 47.63 -2.65 19.02
N GLN A 83 47.13 -2.52 20.25
CA GLN A 83 47.91 -2.11 21.42
C GLN A 83 48.95 -3.16 21.83
N ASP A 84 48.54 -4.42 21.91
CA ASP A 84 49.41 -5.51 22.37
C ASP A 84 50.34 -6.03 21.27
N ALA A 85 50.11 -5.69 19.99
CA ALA A 85 50.87 -6.20 18.84
C ALA A 85 52.41 -6.16 19.00
N PRO A 86 53.04 -5.14 19.60
CA PRO A 86 54.49 -5.14 19.80
C PRO A 86 54.98 -6.18 20.82
N GLN A 87 54.12 -6.61 21.74
CA GLN A 87 54.44 -7.51 22.87
C GLN A 87 54.08 -8.98 22.61
N LEU A 88 53.21 -9.24 21.63
CA LEU A 88 52.74 -10.59 21.30
C LEU A 88 53.72 -11.34 20.41
N ASP A 89 53.84 -12.65 20.64
CA ASP A 89 54.49 -13.56 19.70
C ASP A 89 53.63 -13.82 18.44
N ASP A 90 54.22 -14.42 17.41
CA ASP A 90 53.53 -14.65 16.14
C ASP A 90 52.33 -15.60 16.27
N ARG A 91 52.37 -16.55 17.23
CA ARG A 91 51.29 -17.50 17.46
C ARG A 91 50.09 -16.81 18.10
N GLU A 92 50.32 -15.98 19.11
CA GLU A 92 49.29 -15.21 19.81
C GLU A 92 48.66 -14.16 18.90
N LYS A 93 49.48 -13.46 18.09
CA LYS A 93 49.00 -12.54 17.04
C LYS A 93 48.05 -13.25 16.07
N LEU A 94 48.43 -14.43 15.59
CA LEU A 94 47.61 -15.20 14.66
C LEU A 94 46.29 -15.62 15.30
N VAL A 95 46.29 -16.12 16.54
CA VAL A 95 45.07 -16.53 17.25
C VAL A 95 44.11 -15.34 17.44
N ARG A 96 44.61 -14.20 17.91
CA ARG A 96 43.79 -13.00 18.12
C ARG A 96 43.26 -12.42 16.81
N SER A 97 44.08 -12.38 15.76
CA SER A 97 43.67 -11.92 14.43
C SER A 97 42.58 -12.82 13.83
N ARG A 98 42.68 -14.14 14.02
CA ARG A 98 41.64 -15.09 13.61
C ARG A 98 40.33 -14.85 14.35
N ALA A 99 40.37 -14.62 15.66
CA ALA A 99 39.19 -14.34 16.47
C ALA A 99 38.48 -13.04 16.02
N VAL A 100 39.24 -11.98 15.74
CA VAL A 100 38.71 -10.74 15.17
C VAL A 100 38.02 -11.02 13.82
N GLY A 101 38.72 -11.69 12.89
CA GLY A 101 38.17 -12.00 11.58
C GLY A 101 36.93 -12.93 11.63
N GLU A 102 36.86 -13.84 12.59
CA GLU A 102 35.67 -14.68 12.80
C GLU A 102 34.48 -13.87 13.31
N LEU A 103 34.70 -13.02 14.32
CA LEU A 103 33.66 -12.15 14.86
C LEU A 103 33.12 -11.19 13.78
N GLU A 104 33.99 -10.63 12.95
CA GLU A 104 33.59 -9.82 11.79
C GLU A 104 32.68 -10.57 10.82
N ARG A 105 33.07 -11.79 10.42
CA ARG A 105 32.24 -12.61 9.52
C ARG A 105 30.88 -12.93 10.14
N ASN A 106 30.86 -13.20 11.45
CA ASN A 106 29.62 -13.47 12.18
C ASN A 106 28.71 -12.24 12.21
N ILE A 107 29.25 -11.06 12.47
CA ILE A 107 28.50 -9.79 12.44
C ILE A 107 27.92 -9.53 11.06
N ARG A 108 28.73 -9.67 10.00
CA ARG A 108 28.26 -9.45 8.61
C ARG A 108 27.11 -10.41 8.25
N ARG A 109 27.23 -11.69 8.59
CA ARG A 109 26.15 -12.67 8.40
C ARG A 109 24.89 -12.31 9.18
N ALA A 110 25.04 -11.95 10.46
CA ALA A 110 23.92 -11.56 11.30
C ALA A 110 23.21 -10.29 10.82
N GLN A 111 23.95 -9.32 10.28
CA GLN A 111 23.42 -8.09 9.68
C GLN A 111 22.61 -8.37 8.40
N ALA A 112 23.10 -9.25 7.53
CA ALA A 112 22.35 -9.66 6.35
C ALA A 112 21.06 -10.40 6.76
N GLN A 113 21.20 -11.42 7.62
CA GLN A 113 20.07 -12.22 8.08
C GLN A 113 18.98 -11.38 8.76
N ILE A 114 19.34 -10.45 9.64
CA ILE A 114 18.34 -9.61 10.31
C ILE A 114 17.63 -8.67 9.35
N SER A 115 18.32 -8.19 8.30
CA SER A 115 17.73 -7.34 7.26
C SER A 115 16.73 -8.13 6.42
N ASP A 116 17.11 -9.33 6.00
CA ASP A 116 16.28 -10.22 5.18
C ASP A 116 15.05 -10.68 5.98
N ASP A 117 15.24 -11.17 7.21
CA ASP A 117 14.16 -11.57 8.12
C ASP A 117 13.18 -10.41 8.37
N PHE A 118 13.69 -9.19 8.55
CA PHE A 118 12.87 -8.00 8.79
C PHE A 118 12.05 -7.63 7.55
N ALA A 119 12.66 -7.68 6.37
CA ALA A 119 11.98 -7.42 5.11
C ALA A 119 10.89 -8.45 4.83
N GLU A 120 11.17 -9.74 5.04
CA GLU A 120 10.20 -10.82 4.89
C GLU A 120 9.03 -10.65 5.87
N ARG A 121 9.33 -10.40 7.15
CA ARG A 121 8.29 -10.19 8.17
C ARG A 121 7.38 -9.02 7.83
N THR A 122 7.98 -7.90 7.41
CA THR A 122 7.25 -6.68 7.01
C THR A 122 6.40 -6.93 5.77
N ALA A 123 6.94 -7.63 4.76
CA ALA A 123 6.22 -7.95 3.53
C ALA A 123 5.02 -8.88 3.79
N SER A 124 5.21 -9.91 4.61
CA SER A 124 4.16 -10.86 5.00
C SER A 124 2.99 -10.17 5.70
N GLU A 125 3.29 -9.31 6.68
CA GLU A 125 2.26 -8.58 7.42
C GLU A 125 1.56 -7.54 6.56
N ARG A 126 2.31 -6.83 5.72
CA ARG A 126 1.73 -5.90 4.73
C ARG A 126 0.80 -6.62 3.76
N ALA A 127 1.15 -7.82 3.30
CA ALA A 127 0.30 -8.62 2.43
C ALA A 127 -0.99 -9.07 3.13
N ALA A 128 -0.92 -9.41 4.42
CA ALA A 128 -2.11 -9.74 5.20
C ALA A 128 -3.08 -8.56 5.32
N ILE A 129 -2.57 -7.35 5.60
CA ILE A 129 -3.38 -6.12 5.66
C ILE A 129 -3.95 -5.79 4.28
N ALA A 130 -3.14 -5.89 3.22
CA ALA A 130 -3.58 -5.65 1.85
C ALA A 130 -4.75 -6.57 1.46
N LYS A 131 -4.69 -7.85 1.86
CA LYS A 131 -5.79 -8.80 1.63
C LYS A 131 -7.09 -8.34 2.31
N CYS A 132 -7.03 -7.90 3.57
CA CYS A 132 -8.19 -7.35 4.28
C CYS A 132 -8.76 -6.11 3.58
N ILE A 133 -7.90 -5.21 3.09
CA ILE A 133 -8.34 -4.02 2.35
C ILE A 133 -9.06 -4.43 1.05
N VAL A 134 -8.52 -5.39 0.29
CA VAL A 134 -9.17 -5.90 -0.93
C VAL A 134 -10.57 -6.44 -0.60
N GLU A 135 -10.69 -7.26 0.46
CA GLU A 135 -11.99 -7.82 0.89
C GLU A 135 -13.01 -6.73 1.25
N ILE A 136 -12.58 -5.65 1.92
CA ILE A 136 -13.45 -4.51 2.24
C ILE A 136 -13.84 -3.77 0.96
N VAL A 137 -12.86 -3.43 0.11
CA VAL A 137 -13.08 -2.69 -1.14
C VAL A 137 -14.03 -3.40 -2.07
N THR A 138 -13.94 -4.73 -2.20
CA THR A 138 -14.86 -5.53 -3.02
C THR A 138 -16.31 -5.50 -2.51
N ARG A 139 -16.53 -5.23 -1.21
CA ARG A 139 -17.87 -5.12 -0.61
C ARG A 139 -18.43 -3.70 -0.65
N LEU A 140 -17.60 -2.68 -0.89
CA LEU A 140 -18.03 -1.27 -0.90
C LEU A 140 -19.15 -0.96 -1.90
N PRO A 141 -19.13 -1.45 -3.16
CA PRO A 141 -20.20 -1.21 -4.13
C PRO A 141 -21.59 -1.53 -3.58
N ALA A 142 -21.73 -2.70 -2.97
CA ALA A 142 -22.98 -3.16 -2.39
C ALA A 142 -23.39 -2.37 -1.14
N GLN A 143 -22.42 -1.92 -0.33
CA GLN A 143 -22.69 -1.18 0.90
C GLN A 143 -23.02 0.29 0.69
N LEU A 144 -22.43 0.92 -0.33
CA LEU A 144 -22.57 2.37 -0.58
C LEU A 144 -23.44 2.68 -1.80
N GLY A 145 -23.84 1.67 -2.58
CA GLY A 145 -24.59 1.86 -3.82
C GLY A 145 -23.77 2.64 -4.85
N VAL A 146 -22.52 2.24 -5.05
CA VAL A 146 -21.56 2.88 -5.95
C VAL A 146 -21.17 1.91 -7.07
N ASP A 147 -20.92 2.44 -8.25
CA ASP A 147 -20.66 1.64 -9.45
C ASP A 147 -19.17 1.33 -9.62
N VAL A 148 -18.30 2.25 -9.16
CA VAL A 148 -16.85 2.15 -9.34
C VAL A 148 -16.12 2.60 -8.07
N VAL A 149 -15.12 1.80 -7.67
CA VAL A 149 -14.15 2.19 -6.64
C VAL A 149 -12.78 2.34 -7.31
N LEU A 150 -12.21 3.55 -7.23
CA LEU A 150 -10.87 3.83 -7.72
C LEU A 150 -9.87 3.75 -6.57
N THR A 151 -8.83 2.93 -6.72
CA THR A 151 -7.79 2.73 -5.69
C THR A 151 -6.50 3.51 -5.93
N ARG A 152 -6.36 4.11 -7.12
CA ARG A 152 -5.20 4.89 -7.53
C ARG A 152 -5.63 6.11 -8.34
N THR A 153 -5.54 7.28 -7.72
CA THR A 153 -5.88 8.57 -8.32
C THR A 153 -4.78 9.58 -8.02
N ILE A 154 -4.50 10.48 -8.96
CA ILE A 154 -3.56 11.61 -8.73
C ILE A 154 -4.29 12.75 -8.01
N TRP A 155 -5.56 12.95 -8.35
CA TRP A 155 -6.42 13.96 -7.75
C TRP A 155 -7.88 13.52 -7.81
N HIS A 156 -8.64 13.86 -6.77
CA HIS A 156 -10.09 13.69 -6.70
C HIS A 156 -10.66 14.71 -5.71
N ARG A 157 -11.96 14.95 -5.80
CA ARG A 157 -12.66 15.81 -4.84
C ARG A 157 -12.77 15.08 -3.48
N PRO A 158 -12.56 15.74 -2.33
CA PRO A 158 -12.66 15.08 -1.02
C PRO A 158 -14.00 14.41 -0.74
N GLN A 159 -15.09 14.88 -1.35
CA GLN A 159 -16.44 14.35 -1.15
C GLN A 159 -16.63 12.93 -1.68
N ILE A 160 -15.80 12.50 -2.64
CA ILE A 160 -15.83 11.13 -3.19
C ILE A 160 -14.76 10.23 -2.56
N ASP A 161 -13.93 10.77 -1.67
CA ASP A 161 -12.95 10.00 -0.92
C ASP A 161 -13.63 9.27 0.24
N VAL A 162 -13.54 7.95 0.24
CA VAL A 162 -14.08 7.10 1.31
C VAL A 162 -12.98 6.38 2.10
N THR A 163 -11.72 6.82 1.97
CA THR A 163 -10.56 6.22 2.66
C THR A 163 -10.79 6.11 4.16
N ASP A 164 -11.26 7.17 4.82
CA ASP A 164 -11.50 7.16 6.27
C ASP A 164 -12.60 6.16 6.68
N LYS A 165 -13.60 5.94 5.81
CA LYS A 165 -14.63 4.92 6.04
C LYS A 165 -14.05 3.51 5.95
N VAL A 166 -13.16 3.27 4.98
CA VAL A 166 -12.46 1.99 4.83
C VAL A 166 -11.47 1.77 5.99
N GLU A 167 -10.76 2.81 6.42
CA GLU A 167 -9.89 2.79 7.61
C GLU A 167 -10.66 2.34 8.85
N ALA A 168 -11.83 2.95 9.09
CA ALA A 168 -12.71 2.58 10.20
C ALA A 168 -13.31 1.16 10.08
N MET A 169 -13.34 0.55 8.90
CA MET A 169 -13.73 -0.86 8.71
C MET A 169 -12.56 -1.81 8.95
N LEU A 170 -11.35 -1.40 8.58
CA LEU A 170 -10.11 -2.16 8.76
C LEU A 170 -9.68 -2.25 10.24
N ASP A 171 -9.99 -1.21 11.02
CA ASP A 171 -9.62 -1.07 12.42
C ASP A 171 -10.64 -1.65 13.42
N ARG A 172 -11.75 -2.22 12.92
CA ARG A 172 -12.73 -2.98 13.73
C ARG A 172 -12.23 -4.39 14.03
#